data_AF-A0A9R0SZ36-F1
#
_entry.id   AF-A0A9R0SZ36-F1
#
_cell.length_a   1.000
_cell.length_b   1.000
_cell.length_c   1.000
_cell.angle_alpha   90.00
_cell.angle_beta   90.00
_cell.angle_gamma   90.00
#
_symmetry.space_group_name_H-M   'P 1'
#
loop_
_entity.id
_entity.type
_entity.pdbx_description
1 polymer ?
#
loop_
_entity_poly.entity_id
_entity_poly.type
_entity_poly.pdbx_seq_one_letter_code
_entity_poly.pdbx_strand_id
1 'polypeptide(L)'
;MGRTVKKAGKSKSKKGKKADASSSAAAAVASGPAKVWQPGVDALEEGEELQFDPEAYNYLRGFSIGWPCLSFDVVQDQLGLVRSEFPHTLYGVAGTQAEKAPWNYIGVFKLSNINGKKREPIPSSKVDADSDMDSDSSSDEEEEEETNEDIKPILHLKKVAHAGCVNRIRSMTQQPHICATWGDTGHVQVWDFKSFLNSVADSGPVAHKEDDIIHSHVPLKIFNGHKDEGYAIDWSPLVTGRLVSGDCNSCIHLWEPSSSTWDVDTKPFVGHSASVEDLQWSPTEGDVFASCSVDGKICIWDVRTEKKPCMSIKAHNADVNVISWNRLASCMIASGCDDGSFSIRDLRFIKDDGAVVAHFEYHKHPITSVEWSPHEASTLAVSSADHQLTIWDLSLEKDAEEEAEFRAKMKEQANAPEDLPPQLLFVHQGQKDLKELHWHPQIPGMIVSTAADGFNVLMPSNIDTTIAGADKPSLAPLG
;
A
#
# COMPACT_ATOMS: atom_id res chain seq x y z
N MET A 1 -6.27 -5.44 17.68
CA MET A 1 -7.19 -6.36 16.98
C MET A 1 -8.55 -6.27 17.67
N GLY A 2 -9.63 -5.92 16.98
CA GLY A 2 -10.91 -5.75 17.65
C GLY A 2 -12.11 -5.78 16.72
N ARG A 3 -12.15 -6.75 15.78
CA ARG A 3 -13.36 -6.92 14.98
C ARG A 3 -14.43 -7.61 15.80
N THR A 4 -15.65 -7.10 15.75
CA THR A 4 -16.81 -7.67 16.46
C THR A 4 -17.82 -8.22 15.47
N VAL A 5 -18.40 -9.37 15.82
CA VAL A 5 -19.43 -10.05 15.03
C VAL A 5 -20.79 -9.44 15.36
N LYS A 6 -21.52 -8.95 14.35
CA LYS A 6 -22.95 -8.62 14.46
C LYS A 6 -23.79 -9.45 13.50
N LYS A 7 -24.94 -9.93 13.97
CA LYS A 7 -25.97 -10.57 13.14
C LYS A 7 -26.75 -9.52 12.34
N ALA A 8 -26.84 -9.70 11.03
CA ALA A 8 -27.63 -8.82 10.16
C ALA A 8 -29.12 -8.80 10.56
N GLY A 9 -29.67 -7.60 10.75
CA GLY A 9 -31.10 -7.40 10.99
C GLY A 9 -31.92 -7.73 9.73
N LYS A 10 -32.90 -8.63 9.86
CA LYS A 10 -33.80 -9.02 8.75
C LYS A 10 -34.50 -7.80 8.13
N SER A 11 -34.13 -7.47 6.90
CA SER A 11 -34.88 -6.59 6.00
C SER A 11 -36.28 -7.18 5.75
N LYS A 12 -37.34 -6.53 6.28
CA LYS A 12 -38.73 -6.85 5.91
C LYS A 12 -39.10 -6.08 4.65
N SER A 13 -39.35 -6.81 3.55
CA SER A 13 -39.92 -6.28 2.32
C SER A 13 -41.30 -5.63 2.57
N LYS A 14 -41.44 -4.34 2.27
CA LYS A 14 -42.74 -3.63 2.28
C LYS A 14 -43.56 -4.02 1.04
N LYS A 15 -44.61 -4.83 1.23
CA LYS A 15 -45.83 -4.83 0.38
C LYS A 15 -46.99 -4.32 1.24
N GLY A 16 -47.66 -3.27 0.76
CA GLY A 16 -48.56 -2.45 1.56
C GLY A 16 -49.91 -3.08 1.92
N LYS A 17 -50.48 -2.64 3.05
CA LYS A 17 -51.88 -2.26 3.22
C LYS A 17 -52.07 -1.45 4.52
N LYS A 18 -53.14 -0.64 4.49
CA LYS A 18 -53.57 0.46 5.36
C LYS A 18 -53.52 0.23 6.89
N ALA A 19 -53.15 1.32 7.56
CA ALA A 19 -53.61 1.89 8.84
C ALA A 19 -54.36 0.99 9.84
N ASP A 20 -53.78 0.83 11.03
CA ASP A 20 -54.40 1.25 12.29
C ASP A 20 -53.30 1.44 13.37
N ALA A 21 -53.53 2.40 14.27
CA ALA A 21 -52.62 2.82 15.31
C ALA A 21 -52.71 1.91 16.55
N SER A 22 -51.59 1.29 16.95
CA SER A 22 -51.29 1.02 18.35
C SER A 22 -49.79 0.76 18.55
N SER A 23 -49.32 1.03 19.76
CA SER A 23 -47.94 1.10 20.23
C SER A 23 -47.08 -0.12 19.90
N SER A 24 -45.87 0.12 19.37
CA SER A 24 -44.82 -0.91 19.31
C SER A 24 -43.55 -0.40 19.99
N ALA A 25 -43.27 -0.96 21.17
CA ALA A 25 -41.96 -0.90 21.80
C ALA A 25 -40.90 -1.39 20.79
N ALA A 26 -39.91 -0.55 20.49
CA ALA A 26 -38.76 -0.95 19.71
C ALA A 26 -37.87 -1.85 20.58
N ALA A 27 -37.70 -3.09 20.13
CA ALA A 27 -36.86 -4.09 20.77
C ALA A 27 -35.41 -3.60 20.83
N ALA A 28 -34.85 -3.58 22.04
CA ALA A 28 -33.42 -3.40 22.26
C ALA A 28 -32.64 -4.48 21.49
N VAL A 29 -31.75 -4.04 20.60
CA VAL A 29 -30.75 -4.92 19.99
C VAL A 29 -29.77 -5.30 21.10
N ALA A 30 -29.79 -6.56 21.51
CA ALA A 30 -28.85 -7.08 22.49
C ALA A 30 -27.43 -7.01 21.91
N SER A 31 -26.59 -6.11 22.42
CA SER A 31 -25.15 -6.12 22.19
C SER A 31 -24.54 -7.22 23.07
N GLY A 32 -24.23 -8.37 22.47
CA GLY A 32 -23.34 -9.33 23.10
C GLY A 32 -21.90 -8.79 23.16
N PRO A 33 -21.03 -9.35 24.02
CA PRO A 33 -19.65 -8.92 24.12
C PRO A 33 -18.91 -9.09 22.78
N ALA A 34 -18.18 -8.05 22.43
CA ALA A 34 -17.25 -7.94 21.32
C ALA A 34 -16.20 -9.06 21.35
N LYS A 35 -16.37 -10.16 20.58
CA LYS A 35 -15.32 -11.18 20.41
C LYS A 35 -14.37 -10.74 19.30
N VAL A 36 -13.08 -10.60 19.61
CA VAL A 36 -12.01 -10.34 18.63
C VAL A 36 -11.95 -11.50 17.65
N TRP A 37 -12.24 -11.23 16.37
CA TRP A 37 -12.17 -12.25 15.32
C TRP A 37 -10.72 -12.60 14.95
N GLN A 38 -10.45 -13.90 14.82
CA GLN A 38 -9.13 -14.45 14.52
C GLN A 38 -9.07 -15.09 13.13
N PRO A 39 -8.17 -14.61 12.24
CA PRO A 39 -7.98 -15.20 10.93
C PRO A 39 -7.57 -16.68 11.02
N GLY A 40 -8.27 -17.55 10.29
CA GLY A 40 -7.96 -18.99 10.24
C GLY A 40 -8.41 -19.81 11.46
N VAL A 41 -8.94 -19.16 12.51
CA VAL A 41 -9.45 -19.82 13.72
C VAL A 41 -10.97 -19.65 13.82
N ASP A 42 -11.49 -18.46 13.55
CA ASP A 42 -12.92 -18.17 13.59
C ASP A 42 -13.55 -18.24 12.19
N ALA A 43 -14.53 -19.14 12.01
CA ALA A 43 -15.33 -19.18 10.79
C ALA A 43 -16.44 -18.11 10.83
N LEU A 44 -16.65 -17.41 9.72
CA LEU A 44 -17.79 -16.50 9.57
C LEU A 44 -19.06 -17.30 9.27
N GLU A 45 -20.13 -17.12 10.04
CA GLU A 45 -21.43 -17.71 9.70
C GLU A 45 -22.15 -16.90 8.60
N GLU A 46 -23.10 -17.52 7.91
CA GLU A 46 -23.90 -16.88 6.86
C GLU A 46 -24.69 -15.69 7.42
N GLY A 47 -24.32 -14.47 7.03
CA GLY A 47 -24.93 -13.21 7.49
C GLY A 47 -24.21 -12.50 8.63
N GLU A 48 -23.00 -12.95 8.99
CA GLU A 48 -22.08 -12.21 9.84
C GLU A 48 -21.20 -11.28 9.00
N GLU A 49 -20.96 -10.06 9.49
CA GLU A 49 -20.05 -9.12 8.87
C GLU A 49 -18.96 -8.72 9.88
N LEU A 50 -17.72 -8.70 9.40
CA LEU A 50 -16.56 -8.24 10.15
C LEU A 50 -16.60 -6.71 10.26
N GLN A 51 -16.97 -6.18 11.42
CA GLN A 51 -16.79 -4.74 11.70
C GLN A 51 -15.34 -4.50 12.14
N PHE A 52 -14.68 -3.47 11.60
CA PHE A 52 -13.35 -3.09 12.06
C PHE A 52 -13.42 -2.41 13.43
N ASP A 53 -12.33 -2.50 14.19
CA ASP A 53 -12.13 -1.71 15.39
C ASP A 53 -11.75 -0.28 15.00
N PRO A 54 -12.57 0.75 15.28
CA PRO A 54 -12.23 2.13 14.95
C PRO A 54 -11.00 2.64 15.70
N GLU A 55 -10.55 1.99 16.78
CA GLU A 55 -9.35 2.38 17.54
C GLU A 55 -8.05 1.86 16.90
N ALA A 56 -8.13 0.86 16.03
CA ALA A 56 -6.97 0.30 15.34
C ALA A 56 -6.43 1.19 14.20
N TYR A 57 -7.16 2.24 13.83
CA TYR A 57 -6.81 3.11 12.72
C TYR A 57 -6.88 4.58 13.12
N ASN A 58 -5.83 5.34 12.79
CA ASN A 58 -5.88 6.81 12.76
C ASN A 58 -6.76 7.28 11.60
N TYR A 59 -6.78 6.54 10.49
CA TYR A 59 -7.66 6.75 9.35
C TYR A 59 -7.95 5.43 8.64
N LEU A 60 -9.20 5.22 8.23
CA LEU A 60 -9.59 4.13 7.32
C LEU A 60 -10.81 4.56 6.51
N ARG A 61 -10.67 4.66 5.19
CA ARG A 61 -11.78 4.88 4.26
C ARG A 61 -11.55 4.11 2.96
N GLY A 62 -12.64 3.56 2.44
CA GLY A 62 -12.66 2.97 1.10
C GLY A 62 -13.18 3.97 0.07
N PHE A 63 -12.68 3.88 -1.17
CA PHE A 63 -13.19 4.62 -2.32
C PHE A 63 -13.11 3.76 -3.59
N SER A 64 -13.83 4.14 -4.64
CA SER A 64 -13.79 3.45 -5.93
C SER A 64 -13.77 4.46 -7.06
N ILE A 65 -13.04 4.13 -8.13
CA ILE A 65 -12.98 4.92 -9.35
C ILE A 65 -13.86 4.35 -10.47
N GLY A 66 -14.57 3.23 -10.21
CA GLY A 66 -15.50 2.60 -11.15
C GLY A 66 -15.22 1.11 -11.33
N TRP A 67 -14.16 0.78 -12.07
CA TRP A 67 -13.72 -0.61 -12.29
C TRP A 67 -12.62 -1.01 -11.31
N PRO A 68 -12.48 -2.31 -11.00
CA PRO A 68 -11.32 -2.83 -10.27
C PRO A 68 -10.02 -2.44 -10.97
N CYS A 69 -8.96 -2.28 -10.20
CA CYS A 69 -7.64 -1.95 -10.71
C CYS A 69 -6.67 -3.05 -10.32
N LEU A 70 -5.93 -3.59 -11.28
CA LEU A 70 -4.81 -4.50 -11.00
C LEU A 70 -3.64 -3.75 -10.39
N SER A 71 -3.47 -2.49 -10.82
CA SER A 71 -2.36 -1.66 -10.38
C SER A 71 -2.72 -0.19 -10.28
N PHE A 72 -2.05 0.47 -9.36
CA PHE A 72 -2.04 1.92 -9.20
C PHE A 72 -0.65 2.39 -8.75
N ASP A 73 -0.44 3.69 -8.72
CA ASP A 73 0.74 4.29 -8.12
C ASP A 73 0.39 5.62 -7.45
N VAL A 74 1.12 5.95 -6.39
CA VAL A 74 0.98 7.21 -5.66
C VAL A 74 1.83 8.27 -6.34
N VAL A 75 1.18 9.35 -6.79
CA VAL A 75 1.85 10.46 -7.46
C VAL A 75 2.37 11.43 -6.41
N GLN A 76 3.68 11.66 -6.39
CA GLN A 76 4.28 12.64 -5.49
C GLN A 76 3.84 14.07 -5.84
N ASP A 77 3.42 14.82 -4.83
CA ASP A 77 2.94 16.19 -4.95
C ASP A 77 3.96 17.22 -4.43
N GLN A 78 3.60 18.50 -4.50
CA GLN A 78 4.44 19.61 -4.01
C GLN A 78 3.98 20.14 -2.63
N LEU A 79 3.15 19.40 -1.89
CA LEU A 79 2.57 19.82 -0.61
C LEU A 79 3.50 19.56 0.59
N GLY A 80 4.66 18.95 0.36
CA GLY A 80 5.67 18.68 1.38
C GLY A 80 6.29 17.30 1.23
N LEU A 81 7.57 17.16 1.60
CA LEU A 81 8.28 15.88 1.51
C LEU A 81 7.87 14.90 2.62
N VAL A 82 7.51 15.42 3.79
CA VAL A 82 7.01 14.66 4.94
C VAL A 82 5.84 15.42 5.53
N ARG A 83 4.65 14.82 5.50
CA ARG A 83 3.41 15.40 6.01
C ARG A 83 2.89 14.50 7.13
N SER A 84 2.95 14.99 8.36
CA SER A 84 2.51 14.28 9.57
C SER A 84 1.20 14.80 10.14
N GLU A 85 0.76 15.99 9.72
CA GLU A 85 -0.42 16.65 10.25
C GLU A 85 -1.60 16.60 9.27
N PHE A 86 -2.79 16.35 9.82
CA PHE A 86 -4.06 16.39 9.09
C PHE A 86 -4.50 17.84 8.78
N PRO A 87 -5.29 18.06 7.71
CA PRO A 87 -5.75 17.09 6.71
C PRO A 87 -4.69 16.73 5.67
N HIS A 88 -4.73 15.48 5.21
CA HIS A 88 -3.91 15.03 4.08
C HIS A 88 -4.64 15.13 2.72
N THR A 89 -3.84 15.17 1.67
CA THR A 89 -4.29 15.06 0.27
C THR A 89 -3.41 14.05 -0.46
N LEU A 90 -4.04 13.12 -1.16
CA LEU A 90 -3.39 12.05 -1.93
C LEU A 90 -3.64 12.28 -3.42
N TYR A 91 -2.61 12.10 -4.24
CA TYR A 91 -2.73 12.03 -5.70
C TYR A 91 -2.33 10.63 -6.18
N GLY A 92 -2.99 10.13 -7.21
CA GLY A 92 -2.70 8.79 -7.72
C GLY A 92 -3.09 8.60 -9.17
N VAL A 93 -2.49 7.59 -9.78
CA VAL A 93 -2.88 7.05 -11.08
C VAL A 93 -3.23 5.58 -10.91
N ALA A 94 -4.31 5.13 -11.54
CA ALA A 94 -4.76 3.75 -11.46
C ALA A 94 -5.22 3.24 -12.82
N GLY A 95 -4.89 2.00 -13.13
CA GLY A 95 -5.28 1.35 -14.36
C GLY A 95 -6.41 0.36 -14.14
N THR A 96 -7.48 0.45 -14.92
CA THR A 96 -8.65 -0.42 -14.74
C THR A 96 -8.50 -1.79 -15.40
N GLN A 97 -9.29 -2.73 -14.88
CA GLN A 97 -9.58 -4.03 -15.47
C GLN A 97 -11.10 -4.18 -15.67
N ALA A 98 -11.57 -3.75 -16.84
CA ALA A 98 -12.96 -3.86 -17.26
C ALA A 98 -13.19 -5.12 -18.10
N GLU A 99 -14.42 -5.64 -18.09
CA GLU A 99 -14.80 -6.85 -18.84
C GLU A 99 -14.59 -6.75 -20.36
N LYS A 100 -14.57 -5.53 -20.90
CA LYS A 100 -14.39 -5.28 -22.33
C LYS A 100 -13.23 -4.31 -22.53
N ALA A 101 -12.34 -4.65 -23.47
CA ALA A 101 -11.19 -3.84 -23.83
C ALA A 101 -11.45 -2.31 -23.97
N PRO A 102 -12.51 -1.83 -24.67
CA PRO A 102 -12.75 -0.38 -24.84
C PRO A 102 -13.33 0.32 -23.60
N TRP A 103 -13.66 -0.41 -22.53
CA TRP A 103 -14.17 0.17 -21.29
C TRP A 103 -13.06 0.51 -20.29
N ASN A 104 -11.82 0.16 -20.61
CA ASN A 104 -10.68 0.44 -19.78
C ASN A 104 -10.22 1.89 -19.90
N TYR A 105 -9.75 2.42 -18.78
CA TYR A 105 -9.16 3.75 -18.70
C TYR A 105 -8.09 3.79 -17.61
N ILE A 106 -7.25 4.81 -17.69
CA ILE A 106 -6.37 5.24 -16.62
C ILE A 106 -7.10 6.34 -15.85
N GLY A 107 -7.34 6.11 -14.55
CA GLY A 107 -7.87 7.11 -13.65
C GLY A 107 -6.76 7.94 -13.05
N VAL A 108 -6.78 9.25 -13.27
CA VAL A 108 -5.92 10.24 -12.59
C VAL A 108 -6.78 10.89 -11.52
N PHE A 109 -6.43 10.73 -10.24
CA PHE A 109 -7.29 11.16 -9.14
C PHE A 109 -6.57 11.94 -8.05
N LYS A 110 -7.37 12.75 -7.34
CA LYS A 110 -7.01 13.47 -6.11
C LYS A 110 -8.05 13.13 -5.04
N LEU A 111 -7.57 12.67 -3.89
CA LEU A 111 -8.38 12.47 -2.69
C LEU A 111 -7.98 13.53 -1.65
N SER A 112 -8.88 14.46 -1.36
CA SER A 112 -8.67 15.55 -0.38
C SER A 112 -9.50 15.34 0.88
N ASN A 113 -9.24 16.16 1.91
CA ASN A 113 -9.92 16.12 3.21
C ASN A 113 -9.79 14.76 3.92
N ILE A 114 -8.61 14.14 3.84
CA ILE A 114 -8.27 12.97 4.64
C ILE A 114 -8.01 13.49 6.05
N ASN A 115 -9.02 13.40 6.92
CA ASN A 115 -8.96 13.77 8.33
C ASN A 115 -8.97 12.51 9.18
N GLY A 116 -7.96 12.32 10.04
CA GLY A 116 -7.91 11.23 11.01
C GLY A 116 -7.90 11.74 12.44
N LYS A 117 -7.81 10.81 13.38
CA LYS A 117 -7.72 11.15 14.81
C LYS A 117 -6.41 11.91 15.05
N LYS A 118 -6.49 13.16 15.51
CA LYS A 118 -5.31 13.87 16.04
C LYS A 118 -4.82 13.10 17.26
N ARG A 119 -3.53 12.76 17.28
CA ARG A 119 -2.88 12.24 18.49
C ARG A 119 -2.44 13.45 19.31
N GLU A 120 -2.93 13.58 20.54
CA GLU A 120 -2.40 14.59 21.44
C GLU A 120 -0.90 14.33 21.65
N PRO A 121 -0.03 15.36 21.56
CA PRO A 121 1.36 15.19 21.94
C PRO A 121 1.42 14.79 23.41
N ILE A 122 2.17 13.73 23.70
CA ILE A 122 2.41 13.23 25.06
C ILE A 122 2.81 14.42 25.94
N PRO A 123 2.17 14.67 27.09
CA PRO A 123 2.61 15.73 27.98
C PRO A 123 4.06 15.45 28.34
N SER A 124 4.97 16.35 27.98
CA SER A 124 6.33 16.34 28.52
C SER A 124 6.20 16.25 30.02
N SER A 125 6.76 15.18 30.60
CA SER A 125 6.72 14.88 32.02
C SER A 125 7.02 16.15 32.82
N LYS A 126 6.07 16.58 33.66
CA LYS A 126 6.32 17.60 34.67
C LYS A 126 7.49 17.10 35.52
N VAL A 127 8.59 17.82 35.46
CA VAL A 127 9.65 17.70 36.45
C VAL A 127 9.07 18.28 37.73
N ASP A 128 8.85 17.42 38.72
CA ASP A 128 8.54 17.85 40.07
C ASP A 128 9.69 18.70 40.61
N ALA A 129 9.43 19.99 40.77
CA ALA A 129 10.25 20.87 41.59
C ALA A 129 9.32 21.84 42.30
N ASP A 130 9.19 21.64 43.60
CA ASP A 130 8.52 22.53 44.54
C ASP A 130 9.03 23.97 44.40
N SER A 131 8.12 24.92 44.19
CA SER A 131 8.26 26.28 44.72
C SER A 131 6.90 26.97 44.82
N ASP A 132 6.61 27.40 46.05
CA ASP A 132 5.42 28.08 46.52
C ASP A 132 5.05 29.40 45.80
N MET A 133 3.77 29.74 45.98
CA MET A 133 3.16 31.08 46.09
C MET A 133 2.67 31.84 44.84
N ASP A 134 1.33 31.98 44.83
CA ASP A 134 0.49 33.15 44.52
C ASP A 134 0.55 33.80 43.13
N SER A 135 -0.57 33.70 42.38
CA SER A 135 -1.39 34.87 42.01
C SER A 135 -2.48 34.50 41.00
N ASP A 136 -3.68 34.96 41.35
CA ASP A 136 -4.93 35.06 40.59
C ASP A 136 -4.86 35.32 39.08
N SER A 137 -5.83 34.72 38.38
CA SER A 137 -6.80 35.39 37.47
C SER A 137 -6.92 34.80 36.06
N SER A 138 -8.16 34.40 35.73
CA SER A 138 -8.83 34.32 34.42
C SER A 138 -8.20 33.43 33.35
N SER A 139 -8.91 32.56 32.65
CA SER A 139 -10.34 32.46 32.33
C SER A 139 -10.64 30.99 32.04
N ASP A 140 -11.76 30.49 32.56
CA ASP A 140 -12.42 29.32 31.99
C ASP A 140 -12.86 29.70 30.56
N GLU A 141 -11.98 29.46 29.59
CA GLU A 141 -12.44 29.14 28.24
C GLU A 141 -12.54 27.62 28.22
N GLU A 142 -13.72 27.13 28.58
CA GLU A 142 -14.21 25.86 28.03
C GLU A 142 -14.17 26.06 26.51
N GLU A 143 -13.04 25.74 25.87
CA GLU A 143 -13.02 25.46 24.44
C GLU A 143 -13.96 24.27 24.26
N GLU A 144 -15.22 24.59 23.94
CA GLU A 144 -16.17 23.63 23.40
C GLU A 144 -15.42 22.91 22.28
N GLU A 145 -15.03 21.66 22.52
CA GLU A 145 -14.58 20.75 21.48
C GLU A 145 -15.73 20.63 20.50
N GLU A 146 -15.75 21.51 19.48
CA GLU A 146 -16.48 21.26 18.26
C GLU A 146 -15.90 19.96 17.71
N THR A 147 -16.56 18.86 18.07
CA THR A 147 -16.41 17.57 17.44
C THR A 147 -16.51 17.84 15.95
N ASN A 148 -15.36 17.88 15.26
CA ASN A 148 -15.27 18.18 13.85
C ASN A 148 -16.12 17.15 13.12
N GLU A 149 -17.37 17.50 12.83
CA GLU A 149 -18.33 16.64 12.17
C GLU A 149 -17.68 16.13 10.89
N ASP A 150 -17.59 14.80 10.75
CA ASP A 150 -17.02 14.02 9.63
C ASP A 150 -16.95 14.78 8.29
N ILE A 151 -15.89 15.57 8.07
CA ILE A 151 -15.61 16.12 6.74
C ILE A 151 -15.21 14.92 5.87
N LYS A 152 -16.15 14.45 5.04
CA LYS A 152 -15.95 13.30 4.17
C LYS A 152 -14.86 13.60 3.15
N PRO A 153 -14.00 12.60 2.84
CA PRO A 153 -12.99 12.78 1.82
C PRO A 153 -13.65 13.02 0.46
N ILE A 154 -13.03 13.88 -0.35
CA ILE A 154 -13.55 14.27 -1.66
C ILE A 154 -12.64 13.67 -2.73
N LEU A 155 -13.22 12.87 -3.62
CA LEU A 155 -12.54 12.26 -4.75
C LEU A 155 -12.81 13.09 -6.01
N HIS A 156 -11.74 13.59 -6.62
CA HIS A 156 -11.75 14.13 -7.98
C HIS A 156 -11.07 13.14 -8.91
N LEU A 157 -11.68 12.89 -10.07
CA LEU A 157 -11.23 11.85 -10.99
C LEU A 157 -11.29 12.33 -12.44
N LYS A 158 -10.20 12.17 -13.18
CA LYS A 158 -10.18 12.27 -14.65
C LYS A 158 -9.86 10.91 -15.24
N LYS A 159 -10.63 10.53 -16.26
CA LYS A 159 -10.53 9.22 -16.91
C LYS A 159 -9.90 9.38 -18.29
N VAL A 160 -8.84 8.65 -18.57
CA VAL A 160 -8.15 8.66 -19.87
C VAL A 160 -8.29 7.29 -20.52
N ALA A 161 -8.84 7.21 -21.73
CA ALA A 161 -9.07 5.94 -22.42
C ALA A 161 -7.77 5.13 -22.56
N HIS A 162 -7.85 3.84 -22.25
CA HIS A 162 -6.76 2.88 -22.44
C HIS A 162 -7.23 1.71 -23.31
N ALA A 163 -6.37 1.24 -24.21
CA ALA A 163 -6.69 0.10 -25.04
C ALA A 163 -6.41 -1.19 -24.26
N GLY A 164 -7.46 -1.89 -23.83
CA GLY A 164 -7.32 -3.11 -23.04
C GLY A 164 -7.04 -2.85 -21.56
N CYS A 165 -6.92 -3.91 -20.78
CA CYS A 165 -6.66 -3.82 -19.33
C CYS A 165 -5.26 -3.25 -19.07
N VAL A 166 -5.11 -2.56 -17.95
CA VAL A 166 -3.81 -2.10 -17.46
C VAL A 166 -3.30 -3.10 -16.41
N ASN A 167 -2.29 -3.88 -16.77
CA ASN A 167 -1.69 -4.90 -15.90
C ASN A 167 -0.82 -4.26 -14.82
N ARG A 168 -0.01 -3.25 -15.17
CA ARG A 168 0.77 -2.45 -14.22
C ARG A 168 0.85 -0.99 -14.65
N ILE A 169 0.84 -0.07 -13.69
CA ILE A 169 1.10 1.36 -13.91
C ILE A 169 2.12 1.87 -12.90
N ARG A 170 3.09 2.66 -13.36
CA ARG A 170 4.12 3.28 -12.52
C ARG A 170 4.38 4.72 -12.91
N SER A 171 4.42 5.60 -11.93
CA SER A 171 4.79 7.01 -12.03
C SER A 171 6.30 7.17 -11.92
N MET A 172 6.88 8.05 -12.74
CA MET A 172 8.31 8.34 -12.68
C MET A 172 8.63 9.22 -11.46
N THR A 173 9.51 8.76 -10.57
CA THR A 173 9.83 9.47 -9.32
C THR A 173 10.33 10.91 -9.53
N GLN A 174 11.16 11.16 -10.56
CA GLN A 174 11.70 12.49 -10.83
C GLN A 174 10.71 13.42 -11.54
N GLN A 175 9.73 12.85 -12.25
CA GLN A 175 8.68 13.59 -12.96
C GLN A 175 7.35 12.84 -12.83
N PRO A 176 6.62 12.99 -11.70
CA PRO A 176 5.47 12.13 -11.37
C PRO A 176 4.27 12.21 -12.34
N HIS A 177 4.25 13.20 -13.23
CA HIS A 177 3.25 13.31 -14.29
C HIS A 177 3.53 12.37 -15.47
N ILE A 178 4.76 11.86 -15.62
CA ILE A 178 5.10 10.87 -16.61
C ILE A 178 4.88 9.48 -16.02
N CYS A 179 4.01 8.70 -16.65
CA CYS A 179 3.64 7.36 -16.17
C CYS A 179 3.83 6.32 -17.28
N ALA A 180 4.28 5.12 -16.92
CA ALA A 180 4.32 3.96 -17.80
C ALA A 180 3.16 3.03 -17.47
N THR A 181 2.50 2.49 -18.50
CA THR A 181 1.56 1.38 -18.37
C THR A 181 2.08 0.16 -19.10
N TRP A 182 1.83 -1.00 -18.51
CA TRP A 182 1.91 -2.28 -19.18
C TRP A 182 0.48 -2.80 -19.37
N GLY A 183 0.09 -3.07 -20.62
CA GLY A 183 -1.27 -3.51 -20.95
C GLY A 183 -1.37 -4.98 -21.39
N ASP A 184 -2.57 -5.53 -21.28
CA ASP A 184 -2.93 -6.87 -21.80
C ASP A 184 -2.85 -6.99 -23.33
N THR A 185 -2.71 -5.86 -24.01
CA THR A 185 -2.45 -5.76 -25.45
C THR A 185 -1.04 -6.18 -25.87
N GLY A 186 -0.16 -6.49 -24.90
CA GLY A 186 1.25 -6.79 -25.16
C GLY A 186 2.07 -5.55 -25.48
N HIS A 187 1.63 -4.38 -25.01
CA HIS A 187 2.26 -3.09 -25.27
C HIS A 187 2.60 -2.37 -23.98
N VAL A 188 3.77 -1.74 -23.99
CA VAL A 188 4.19 -0.80 -22.94
C VAL A 188 4.06 0.61 -23.48
N GLN A 189 3.41 1.47 -22.71
CA GLN A 189 3.05 2.81 -23.14
C GLN A 189 3.52 3.83 -22.11
N VAL A 190 4.05 4.96 -22.57
CA VAL A 190 4.45 6.07 -21.71
C VAL A 190 3.51 7.25 -21.95
N TRP A 191 3.03 7.87 -20.88
CA TRP A 191 1.97 8.88 -20.88
C TRP A 191 2.43 10.15 -20.17
N ASP A 192 1.92 11.29 -20.62
CA ASP A 192 2.03 12.57 -19.89
C ASP A 192 0.67 12.95 -19.32
N PHE A 193 0.53 12.92 -18.00
CA PHE A 193 -0.70 13.28 -17.29
C PHE A 193 -0.67 14.68 -16.68
N LYS A 194 0.27 15.54 -17.04
CA LYS A 194 0.44 16.87 -16.42
C LYS A 194 -0.83 17.72 -16.45
N SER A 195 -1.51 17.78 -17.60
CA SER A 195 -2.75 18.55 -17.75
C SER A 195 -3.88 18.00 -16.86
N PHE A 196 -4.00 16.68 -16.76
CA PHE A 196 -5.00 16.01 -15.94
C PHE A 196 -4.73 16.19 -14.45
N LEU A 197 -3.46 16.07 -14.03
CA LEU A 197 -3.03 16.31 -12.66
C LEU A 197 -3.28 17.76 -12.22
N ASN A 198 -2.96 18.74 -13.09
CA ASN A 198 -3.26 20.14 -12.80
C ASN A 198 -4.78 20.37 -12.69
N SER A 199 -5.58 19.75 -13.58
CA SER A 199 -7.04 19.86 -13.53
C SER A 199 -7.63 19.30 -12.23
N VAL A 200 -7.16 18.15 -11.73
CA VAL A 200 -7.62 17.62 -10.43
C VAL A 200 -7.07 18.44 -9.27
N ALA A 201 -5.88 19.02 -9.38
CA ALA A 201 -5.30 19.90 -8.37
C ALA A 201 -6.12 21.17 -8.17
N ASP A 202 -6.53 21.82 -9.28
CA ASP A 202 -7.34 23.05 -9.32
C ASP A 202 -8.83 22.81 -8.99
N SER A 203 -9.25 21.55 -8.86
CA SER A 203 -10.64 21.22 -8.54
C SER A 203 -11.03 21.72 -7.14
N GLY A 204 -12.16 22.44 -7.07
CA GLY A 204 -12.72 23.00 -5.84
C GLY A 204 -13.38 21.96 -4.92
N PRO A 205 -14.08 22.38 -3.84
CA PRO A 205 -14.58 21.48 -2.79
C PRO A 205 -15.78 20.61 -3.19
N VAL A 206 -16.13 20.53 -4.48
CA VAL A 206 -17.28 19.76 -4.98
C VAL A 206 -16.82 18.91 -6.16
N ALA A 207 -17.07 17.59 -6.10
CA ALA A 207 -16.87 16.71 -7.25
C ALA A 207 -17.84 17.13 -8.39
N HIS A 208 -17.29 17.43 -9.56
CA HIS A 208 -18.07 17.95 -10.68
C HIS A 208 -18.52 16.83 -11.61
N LYS A 209 -19.68 17.00 -12.27
CA LYS A 209 -20.23 16.04 -13.26
C LYS A 209 -19.31 15.77 -14.46
N GLU A 210 -18.25 16.55 -14.64
CA GLU A 210 -17.23 16.35 -15.68
C GLU A 210 -16.30 15.16 -15.40
N ASP A 211 -16.34 14.57 -14.21
CA ASP A 211 -15.50 13.44 -13.80
C ASP A 211 -15.93 12.09 -14.44
N ASP A 212 -17.05 12.08 -15.17
CA ASP A 212 -17.54 10.93 -15.92
C ASP A 212 -17.14 10.90 -17.39
N ILE A 213 -16.52 11.97 -17.91
CA ILE A 213 -16.06 12.00 -19.30
C ILE A 213 -14.76 11.19 -19.41
N ILE A 214 -14.73 10.25 -20.35
CA ILE A 214 -13.50 9.53 -20.73
C ILE A 214 -12.81 10.34 -21.83
N HIS A 215 -11.63 10.86 -21.51
CA HIS A 215 -10.81 11.64 -22.41
C HIS A 215 -9.98 10.74 -23.33
N SER A 216 -9.90 11.11 -24.61
CA SER A 216 -8.90 10.55 -25.51
C SER A 216 -7.58 11.28 -25.30
N HIS A 217 -6.51 10.54 -25.00
CA HIS A 217 -5.15 11.06 -24.88
C HIS A 217 -4.19 10.13 -25.60
N VAL A 218 -3.16 10.69 -26.23
CA VAL A 218 -2.21 9.89 -27.02
C VAL A 218 -0.97 9.64 -26.16
N PRO A 219 -0.51 8.39 -26.02
CA PRO A 219 0.74 8.11 -25.31
C PRO A 219 1.94 8.74 -26.02
N LEU A 220 2.92 9.20 -25.25
CA LEU A 220 4.19 9.73 -25.74
C LEU A 220 5.01 8.68 -26.51
N LYS A 221 4.92 7.42 -26.06
CA LYS A 221 5.62 6.29 -26.66
C LYS A 221 4.76 5.04 -26.51
N ILE A 222 4.75 4.21 -27.56
CA ILE A 222 4.23 2.84 -27.53
C ILE A 222 5.36 1.93 -27.96
N PHE A 223 5.60 0.88 -27.19
CA PHE A 223 6.52 -0.20 -27.55
C PHE A 223 5.75 -1.51 -27.69
N ASN A 224 5.94 -2.13 -28.84
CA ASN A 224 5.30 -3.35 -29.28
C ASN A 224 6.35 -4.43 -29.64
N GLY A 225 7.53 -4.39 -29.00
CA GLY A 225 8.61 -5.34 -29.23
C GLY A 225 8.61 -6.56 -28.29
N HIS A 226 7.77 -6.55 -27.25
CA HIS A 226 7.57 -7.71 -26.38
C HIS A 226 6.90 -8.86 -27.14
N LYS A 227 7.16 -10.09 -26.68
CA LYS A 227 6.64 -11.32 -27.32
C LYS A 227 5.32 -11.78 -26.73
N ASP A 228 4.95 -11.23 -25.58
CA ASP A 228 3.72 -11.52 -24.85
C ASP A 228 3.29 -10.28 -24.06
N GLU A 229 2.14 -10.37 -23.41
CA GLU A 229 1.84 -9.49 -22.28
C GLU A 229 2.75 -9.77 -21.07
N GLY A 230 2.45 -9.14 -19.94
CA GLY A 230 3.33 -9.11 -18.78
C GLY A 230 2.81 -8.20 -17.70
N TYR A 231 3.61 -8.07 -16.64
CA TYR A 231 3.29 -7.25 -15.48
C TYR A 231 4.47 -6.38 -15.06
N ALA A 232 5.71 -6.81 -15.33
CA ALA A 232 6.89 -6.19 -14.76
C ALA A 232 7.28 -4.87 -15.46
N ILE A 233 7.23 -3.76 -14.72
CA ILE A 233 7.77 -2.45 -15.12
C ILE A 233 8.35 -1.71 -13.92
N ASP A 234 9.46 -0.99 -14.11
CA ASP A 234 10.00 -0.10 -13.09
C ASP A 234 10.86 1.04 -13.64
N TRP A 235 10.66 2.24 -13.09
CA TRP A 235 11.44 3.44 -13.40
C TRP A 235 12.69 3.48 -12.54
N SER A 236 13.83 3.84 -13.13
CA SER A 236 15.06 4.04 -12.36
C SER A 236 14.89 5.22 -11.41
N PRO A 237 15.14 5.07 -10.09
CA PRO A 237 15.10 6.20 -9.17
C PRO A 237 16.32 7.12 -9.34
N LEU A 238 17.40 6.65 -9.98
CA LEU A 238 18.68 7.38 -10.09
C LEU A 238 18.91 8.00 -11.46
N VAL A 239 18.36 7.42 -12.52
CA VAL A 239 18.52 7.92 -13.89
C VAL A 239 17.16 8.34 -14.44
N THR A 240 16.92 9.65 -14.47
CA THR A 240 15.65 10.24 -14.94
C THR A 240 15.25 9.69 -16.30
N GLY A 241 14.06 9.10 -16.39
CA GLY A 241 13.52 8.59 -17.64
C GLY A 241 14.02 7.22 -18.07
N ARG A 242 14.91 6.56 -17.32
CA ARG A 242 15.29 5.17 -17.59
C ARG A 242 14.23 4.21 -17.04
N LEU A 243 13.82 3.23 -17.84
CA LEU A 243 12.77 2.26 -17.51
C LEU A 243 13.23 0.84 -17.91
N VAL A 244 12.80 -0.17 -17.16
CA VAL A 244 12.83 -1.59 -17.60
C VAL A 244 11.42 -2.13 -17.67
N SER A 245 11.21 -3.06 -18.59
CA SER A 245 9.91 -3.68 -18.82
C SER A 245 10.09 -5.18 -19.16
N GLY A 246 9.34 -6.09 -18.54
CA GLY A 246 9.50 -7.54 -18.65
C GLY A 246 8.19 -8.28 -18.96
N ASP A 247 8.25 -9.27 -19.87
CA ASP A 247 7.08 -10.02 -20.35
C ASP A 247 6.99 -11.48 -19.82
N CYS A 248 5.84 -12.09 -20.08
CA CYS A 248 5.56 -13.49 -19.76
C CYS A 248 6.43 -14.50 -20.53
N ASN A 249 7.15 -14.03 -21.57
CA ASN A 249 8.07 -14.82 -22.38
C ASN A 249 9.54 -14.61 -21.99
N SER A 250 9.80 -14.26 -20.71
CA SER A 250 11.13 -14.11 -20.09
C SER A 250 11.99 -12.96 -20.63
N CYS A 251 11.45 -12.10 -21.50
CA CYS A 251 12.21 -11.03 -22.16
C CYS A 251 12.09 -9.73 -21.37
N ILE A 252 13.23 -9.12 -21.02
CA ILE A 252 13.28 -7.81 -20.37
C ILE A 252 13.90 -6.79 -21.33
N HIS A 253 13.26 -5.65 -21.53
CA HIS A 253 13.71 -4.57 -22.40
C HIS A 253 14.09 -3.34 -21.58
N LEU A 254 15.21 -2.71 -21.96
CA LEU A 254 15.70 -1.46 -21.39
C LEU A 254 15.26 -0.29 -22.26
N TRP A 255 14.83 0.77 -21.58
CA TRP A 255 14.42 2.02 -22.17
C TRP A 255 15.33 3.12 -21.66
N GLU A 256 15.98 3.82 -22.58
CA GLU A 256 16.83 4.97 -22.27
C GLU A 256 16.15 6.27 -22.72
N PRO A 257 16.23 7.33 -21.92
CA PRO A 257 15.71 8.63 -22.32
C PRO A 257 16.52 9.18 -23.51
N SER A 258 15.81 9.71 -24.49
CA SER A 258 16.36 10.41 -25.66
C SER A 258 15.92 11.88 -25.63
N SER A 259 16.34 12.70 -26.59
CA SER A 259 16.08 14.16 -26.59
C SER A 259 14.60 14.55 -26.45
N SER A 260 13.65 13.69 -26.86
CA SER A 260 12.21 13.96 -26.72
C SER A 260 11.34 12.72 -26.50
N THR A 261 11.93 11.52 -26.44
CA THR A 261 11.19 10.24 -26.33
C THR A 261 12.04 9.19 -25.59
N TRP A 262 11.81 7.90 -25.84
CA TRP A 262 12.62 6.79 -25.36
C TRP A 262 13.18 5.95 -26.50
N ASP A 263 14.46 5.62 -26.41
CA ASP A 263 15.10 4.59 -27.21
C ASP A 263 14.97 3.26 -26.46
N VAL A 264 14.30 2.29 -27.09
CA VAL A 264 14.06 0.98 -26.50
C VAL A 264 14.99 -0.03 -27.16
N ASP A 265 15.77 -0.73 -26.36
CA ASP A 265 16.70 -1.72 -26.87
C ASP A 265 15.94 -2.89 -27.49
N THR A 266 16.19 -3.17 -28.78
CA THR A 266 15.50 -4.24 -29.51
C THR A 266 15.95 -5.63 -29.10
N LYS A 267 17.14 -5.76 -28.51
CA LYS A 267 17.62 -7.05 -28.00
C LYS A 267 17.33 -7.13 -26.49
N PRO A 268 16.50 -8.08 -26.04
CA PRO A 268 16.17 -8.19 -24.63
C PRO A 268 17.34 -8.73 -23.79
N PHE A 269 17.26 -8.49 -22.48
CA PHE A 269 17.91 -9.29 -21.45
C PHE A 269 17.18 -10.62 -21.32
N VAL A 270 17.95 -11.71 -21.29
CA VAL A 270 17.42 -13.08 -21.23
C VAL A 270 18.23 -13.86 -20.20
N GLY A 271 17.54 -14.56 -19.31
CA GLY A 271 18.18 -15.33 -18.24
C GLY A 271 17.22 -16.11 -17.35
N HIS A 272 16.00 -15.60 -17.17
CA HIS A 272 14.91 -16.38 -16.60
C HIS A 272 14.45 -17.48 -17.55
N SER A 273 13.93 -18.57 -16.99
CA SER A 273 13.36 -19.68 -17.78
C SER A 273 11.84 -19.65 -17.88
N ALA A 274 11.19 -18.65 -17.29
CA ALA A 274 9.75 -18.47 -17.28
C ALA A 274 9.38 -16.97 -17.20
N SER A 275 8.10 -16.66 -17.04
CA SER A 275 7.54 -15.30 -16.96
C SER A 275 8.29 -14.41 -15.96
N VAL A 276 8.51 -13.15 -16.32
CA VAL A 276 9.05 -12.12 -15.41
C VAL A 276 7.87 -11.39 -14.76
N GLU A 277 7.73 -11.55 -13.44
CA GLU A 277 6.57 -11.04 -12.69
C GLU A 277 6.78 -9.64 -12.14
N ASP A 278 8.04 -9.32 -11.77
CA ASP A 278 8.37 -8.01 -11.22
C ASP A 278 9.82 -7.59 -11.48
N LEU A 279 10.04 -6.27 -11.47
CA LEU A 279 11.31 -5.59 -11.72
C LEU A 279 11.48 -4.47 -10.70
N GLN A 280 12.71 -4.30 -10.20
CA GLN A 280 13.08 -3.18 -9.33
C GLN A 280 14.48 -2.70 -9.66
N TRP A 281 14.64 -1.44 -10.03
CA TRP A 281 15.94 -0.79 -10.11
C TRP A 281 16.58 -0.68 -8.72
N SER A 282 17.91 -0.81 -8.69
CA SER A 282 18.66 -0.58 -7.47
C SER A 282 18.46 0.85 -6.98
N PRO A 283 18.22 1.05 -5.67
CA PRO A 283 18.11 2.38 -5.09
C PRO A 283 19.45 3.13 -5.04
N THR A 284 20.58 2.43 -5.19
CA THR A 284 21.93 3.01 -5.04
C THR A 284 22.81 2.88 -6.28
N GLU A 285 22.51 1.96 -7.19
CA GLU A 285 23.32 1.68 -8.38
C GLU A 285 22.52 1.91 -9.68
N GLY A 286 22.78 3.02 -10.39
CA GLY A 286 21.94 3.45 -11.52
C GLY A 286 21.91 2.51 -12.74
N ASP A 287 22.85 1.58 -12.82
CA ASP A 287 22.99 0.60 -13.91
C ASP A 287 22.52 -0.81 -13.52
N VAL A 288 22.06 -1.00 -12.28
CA VAL A 288 21.72 -2.32 -11.73
C VAL A 288 20.23 -2.41 -11.44
N PHE A 289 19.61 -3.52 -11.83
CA PHE A 289 18.23 -3.84 -11.47
C PHE A 289 18.08 -5.31 -11.07
N ALA A 290 17.00 -5.62 -10.38
CA ALA A 290 16.58 -6.95 -9.98
C ALA A 290 15.30 -7.34 -10.72
N SER A 291 15.11 -8.64 -10.93
CA SER A 291 13.87 -9.21 -11.44
C SER A 291 13.50 -10.47 -10.66
N CYS A 292 12.21 -10.81 -10.64
CA CYS A 292 11.72 -12.09 -10.15
C CYS A 292 10.83 -12.79 -11.18
N SER A 293 10.65 -14.10 -11.01
CA SER A 293 10.02 -14.94 -12.03
C SER A 293 9.33 -16.16 -11.44
N VAL A 294 8.39 -16.69 -12.24
CA VAL A 294 7.78 -18.02 -12.13
C VAL A 294 8.82 -19.15 -12.01
N ASP A 295 10.06 -18.97 -12.46
CA ASP A 295 11.12 -19.98 -12.26
C ASP A 295 11.61 -20.11 -10.80
N GLY A 296 11.03 -19.32 -9.90
CA GLY A 296 11.31 -19.30 -8.48
C GLY A 296 12.62 -18.58 -8.12
N LYS A 297 13.17 -17.77 -9.06
CA LYS A 297 14.44 -17.08 -8.86
C LYS A 297 14.28 -15.57 -8.83
N ILE A 298 15.24 -14.94 -8.15
CA ILE A 298 15.56 -13.52 -8.29
C ILE A 298 16.85 -13.40 -9.07
N CYS A 299 16.89 -12.55 -10.09
CA CYS A 299 18.08 -12.27 -10.88
C CYS A 299 18.53 -10.82 -10.67
N ILE A 300 19.84 -10.60 -10.60
CA ILE A 300 20.46 -9.27 -10.58
C ILE A 300 21.15 -9.03 -11.92
N TRP A 301 20.94 -7.85 -12.49
CA TRP A 301 21.36 -7.48 -13.83
C TRP A 301 22.17 -6.19 -13.79
N ASP A 302 23.16 -6.07 -14.67
CA ASP A 302 23.90 -4.83 -14.91
C ASP A 302 23.80 -4.50 -16.40
N VAL A 303 23.20 -3.35 -16.72
CA VAL A 303 22.93 -2.95 -18.11
C VAL A 303 24.19 -2.70 -18.94
N ARG A 304 25.35 -2.53 -18.29
CA ARG A 304 26.65 -2.34 -18.94
C ARG A 304 27.28 -3.66 -19.38
N THR A 305 26.80 -4.78 -18.84
CA THR A 305 27.38 -6.11 -19.08
C THR A 305 26.67 -6.84 -20.21
N GLU A 306 26.99 -8.13 -20.41
CA GLU A 306 26.18 -8.95 -21.30
C GLU A 306 24.72 -8.95 -20.85
N LYS A 307 23.80 -9.09 -21.80
CA LYS A 307 22.34 -9.13 -21.54
C LYS A 307 21.87 -10.44 -20.89
N LYS A 308 22.53 -10.79 -19.79
CA LYS A 308 22.41 -11.99 -18.97
C LYS A 308 22.52 -11.57 -17.50
N PRO A 309 21.97 -12.35 -16.57
CA PRO A 309 22.02 -12.00 -15.16
C PRO A 309 23.47 -12.08 -14.65
N CYS A 310 23.90 -11.07 -13.90
CA CYS A 310 25.14 -11.10 -13.14
C CYS A 310 25.05 -12.12 -11.99
N MET A 311 23.84 -12.31 -11.47
CA MET A 311 23.55 -13.26 -10.41
C MET A 311 22.14 -13.82 -10.55
N SER A 312 21.96 -15.10 -10.20
CA SER A 312 20.67 -15.76 -10.18
C SER A 312 20.54 -16.54 -8.85
N ILE A 313 19.49 -16.24 -8.09
CA ILE A 313 19.29 -16.66 -6.71
C ILE A 313 18.02 -17.50 -6.68
N LYS A 314 18.10 -18.75 -6.23
CA LYS A 314 16.88 -19.54 -5.97
C LYS A 314 16.22 -18.99 -4.70
N ALA A 315 15.20 -18.16 -4.89
CA ALA A 315 14.55 -17.43 -3.80
C ALA A 315 13.43 -18.24 -3.16
N HIS A 316 12.66 -18.97 -3.97
CA HIS A 316 11.53 -19.77 -3.51
C HIS A 316 11.43 -21.08 -4.28
N ASN A 317 10.69 -22.05 -3.74
CA ASN A 317 10.43 -23.32 -4.41
C ASN A 317 9.22 -23.28 -5.36
N ALA A 318 8.42 -22.21 -5.28
CA ALA A 318 7.35 -21.87 -6.20
C ALA A 318 7.60 -20.49 -6.86
N ASP A 319 6.60 -19.99 -7.57
CA ASP A 319 6.67 -18.77 -8.38
C ASP A 319 6.93 -17.54 -7.50
N VAL A 320 7.87 -16.68 -7.90
CA VAL A 320 8.11 -15.41 -7.22
C VAL A 320 7.33 -14.31 -7.94
N ASN A 321 6.27 -13.83 -7.30
CA ASN A 321 5.30 -12.91 -7.90
C ASN A 321 5.74 -11.44 -7.81
N VAL A 322 6.42 -11.07 -6.72
CA VAL A 322 6.75 -9.67 -6.41
C VAL A 322 8.06 -9.55 -5.65
N ILE A 323 8.76 -8.44 -5.87
CA ILE A 323 9.98 -8.08 -5.12
C ILE A 323 9.97 -6.61 -4.69
N SER A 324 10.59 -6.32 -3.55
CA SER A 324 10.81 -4.96 -3.11
C SER A 324 12.23 -4.77 -2.63
N TRP A 325 12.96 -3.84 -3.26
CA TRP A 325 14.32 -3.49 -2.88
C TRP A 325 14.28 -2.38 -1.84
N ASN A 326 14.81 -2.64 -0.65
CA ASN A 326 14.75 -1.69 0.44
C ASN A 326 15.56 -0.42 0.10
N ARG A 327 14.90 0.75 0.08
CA ARG A 327 15.54 2.02 -0.30
C ARG A 327 16.41 2.62 0.80
N LEU A 328 16.17 2.25 2.06
CA LEU A 328 16.90 2.76 3.23
C LEU A 328 18.03 1.80 3.64
N ALA A 329 17.83 0.49 3.48
CA ALA A 329 18.84 -0.55 3.68
C ALA A 329 19.08 -1.30 2.36
N SER A 330 19.79 -0.68 1.42
CA SER A 330 19.97 -1.15 0.02
C SER A 330 20.58 -2.54 -0.17
N CYS A 331 21.10 -3.15 0.89
CA CYS A 331 21.52 -4.56 0.86
C CYS A 331 20.35 -5.54 0.95
N MET A 332 19.14 -5.12 1.35
CA MET A 332 18.01 -6.00 1.58
C MET A 332 17.03 -6.01 0.41
N ILE A 333 16.59 -7.20 0.01
CA ILE A 333 15.49 -7.41 -0.92
C ILE A 333 14.44 -8.33 -0.29
N ALA A 334 13.17 -7.93 -0.40
CA ALA A 334 12.02 -8.75 -0.02
C ALA A 334 11.44 -9.40 -1.27
N SER A 335 10.82 -10.57 -1.10
CA SER A 335 10.20 -11.34 -2.19
C SER A 335 8.97 -12.08 -1.70
N GLY A 336 7.88 -12.01 -2.47
CA GLY A 336 6.63 -12.71 -2.21
C GLY A 336 6.42 -13.88 -3.17
N CYS A 337 5.91 -14.99 -2.66
CA CYS A 337 5.75 -16.24 -3.37
C CYS A 337 4.27 -16.61 -3.58
N ASP A 338 4.00 -17.43 -4.59
CA ASP A 338 2.67 -17.96 -4.87
C ASP A 338 2.16 -18.94 -3.80
N ASP A 339 3.06 -19.56 -3.03
CA ASP A 339 2.70 -20.41 -1.89
C ASP A 339 2.25 -19.64 -0.63
N GLY A 340 2.26 -18.30 -0.69
CA GLY A 340 1.93 -17.41 0.42
C GLY A 340 3.08 -17.12 1.37
N SER A 341 4.27 -17.67 1.13
CA SER A 341 5.47 -17.27 1.87
C SER A 341 6.07 -15.98 1.33
N PHE A 342 6.82 -15.29 2.19
CA PHE A 342 7.69 -14.20 1.75
C PHE A 342 9.02 -14.26 2.51
N SER A 343 10.09 -13.82 1.85
CA SER A 343 11.44 -13.86 2.41
C SER A 343 12.18 -12.55 2.22
N ILE A 344 13.04 -12.22 3.18
CA ILE A 344 13.99 -11.12 3.12
C ILE A 344 15.40 -11.69 2.98
N ARG A 345 16.17 -11.14 2.04
CA ARG A 345 17.53 -11.58 1.75
C ARG A 345 18.51 -10.42 1.76
N ASP A 346 19.70 -10.67 2.27
CA ASP A 346 20.84 -9.74 2.22
C ASP A 346 21.70 -10.06 0.99
N LEU A 347 21.79 -9.10 0.08
CA LEU A 347 22.48 -9.24 -1.17
C LEU A 347 24.01 -9.35 -1.04
N ARG A 348 24.57 -9.04 0.14
CA ARG A 348 26.02 -9.16 0.42
C ARG A 348 26.46 -10.59 0.67
N PHE A 349 25.54 -11.45 1.14
CA PHE A 349 25.83 -12.82 1.60
C PHE A 349 25.23 -13.91 0.71
N ILE A 350 24.85 -13.58 -0.54
CA ILE A 350 24.09 -14.47 -1.45
C ILE A 350 24.79 -15.82 -1.73
N LYS A 351 26.12 -15.88 -1.61
CA LYS A 351 26.89 -17.11 -1.88
C LYS A 351 26.86 -18.11 -0.73
N ASP A 352 26.35 -17.70 0.43
CA ASP A 352 26.28 -18.51 1.64
C ASP A 352 24.82 -18.77 2.02
N ASP A 353 24.55 -19.83 2.79
CA ASP A 353 23.22 -20.09 3.36
C ASP A 353 22.73 -18.92 4.26
N GLY A 354 23.62 -18.00 4.64
CA GLY A 354 23.34 -16.78 5.39
C GLY A 354 22.68 -15.65 4.59
N ALA A 355 22.34 -15.87 3.32
CA ALA A 355 21.64 -14.88 2.50
C ALA A 355 20.21 -14.59 2.98
N VAL A 356 19.54 -15.54 3.64
CA VAL A 356 18.17 -15.39 4.15
C VAL A 356 18.20 -14.73 5.52
N VAL A 357 17.68 -13.51 5.60
CA VAL A 357 17.53 -12.77 6.86
C VAL A 357 16.29 -13.23 7.60
N ALA A 358 15.18 -13.40 6.88
CA ALA A 358 13.92 -13.87 7.43
C ALA A 358 13.08 -14.58 6.36
N HIS A 359 12.28 -15.54 6.80
CA HIS A 359 11.31 -16.27 5.97
C HIS A 359 10.04 -16.48 6.79
N PHE A 360 8.89 -16.12 6.21
CA PHE A 360 7.61 -16.13 6.90
C PHE A 360 6.58 -16.95 6.12
N GLU A 361 5.88 -17.85 6.82
CA GLU A 361 4.84 -18.73 6.27
C GLU A 361 3.47 -18.42 6.90
N TYR A 362 3.15 -17.12 6.96
CA TYR A 362 1.92 -16.63 7.58
C TYR A 362 0.72 -16.71 6.63
N HIS A 363 0.83 -16.10 5.44
CA HIS A 363 -0.26 -16.12 4.46
C HIS A 363 -0.43 -17.52 3.87
N LYS A 364 -1.66 -17.83 3.44
CA LYS A 364 -2.04 -19.17 2.94
C LYS A 364 -2.43 -19.20 1.46
N HIS A 365 -2.31 -18.04 0.81
CA HIS A 365 -2.60 -17.84 -0.61
C HIS A 365 -1.53 -16.91 -1.20
N PRO A 366 -1.42 -16.84 -2.54
CA PRO A 366 -0.39 -16.08 -3.22
C PRO A 366 -0.16 -14.68 -2.66
N ILE A 367 1.10 -14.30 -2.47
CA ILE A 367 1.47 -12.92 -2.19
C ILE A 367 1.28 -12.10 -3.46
N THR A 368 0.49 -11.02 -3.37
CA THR A 368 0.14 -10.15 -4.49
C THR A 368 0.91 -8.84 -4.51
N SER A 369 1.36 -8.35 -3.35
CA SER A 369 2.29 -7.23 -3.26
C SER A 369 3.15 -7.32 -2.00
N VAL A 370 4.38 -6.82 -2.09
CA VAL A 370 5.31 -6.63 -0.97
C VAL A 370 6.01 -5.28 -1.16
N GLU A 371 6.06 -4.46 -0.12
CA GLU A 371 6.73 -3.16 -0.20
C GLU A 371 7.39 -2.76 1.12
N TRP A 372 8.68 -2.43 1.06
CA TRP A 372 9.38 -1.78 2.16
C TRP A 372 8.85 -0.36 2.39
N SER A 373 8.71 0.02 3.65
CA SER A 373 8.40 1.39 4.01
C SER A 373 9.47 2.34 3.46
N PRO A 374 9.09 3.43 2.77
CA PRO A 374 10.02 4.47 2.35
C PRO A 374 10.53 5.32 3.53
N HIS A 375 9.93 5.17 4.71
CA HIS A 375 10.21 5.96 5.90
C HIS A 375 10.98 5.18 6.97
N GLU A 376 10.85 3.85 7.01
CA GLU A 376 11.49 3.02 8.03
C GLU A 376 12.12 1.75 7.45
N ALA A 377 13.42 1.57 7.70
CA ALA A 377 14.22 0.54 7.04
C ALA A 377 13.88 -0.89 7.46
N SER A 378 13.29 -1.10 8.64
CA SER A 378 12.91 -2.42 9.16
C SER A 378 11.47 -2.81 8.86
N THR A 379 10.66 -1.90 8.30
CA THR A 379 9.22 -2.09 8.15
C THR A 379 8.84 -2.42 6.72
N LEU A 380 7.98 -3.42 6.52
CA LEU A 380 7.39 -3.74 5.22
C LEU A 380 5.89 -4.05 5.34
N ALA A 381 5.17 -3.85 4.24
CA ALA A 381 3.78 -4.28 4.08
C ALA A 381 3.70 -5.42 3.06
N VAL A 382 2.76 -6.34 3.28
CA VAL A 382 2.52 -7.50 2.42
C VAL A 382 1.01 -7.63 2.19
N SER A 383 0.57 -7.82 0.95
CA SER A 383 -0.81 -8.24 0.63
C SER A 383 -0.85 -9.61 0.01
N SER A 384 -1.92 -10.34 0.28
CA SER A 384 -2.14 -11.68 -0.27
C SER A 384 -3.56 -11.82 -0.82
N ALA A 385 -3.70 -12.77 -1.74
CA ALA A 385 -4.99 -13.24 -2.23
C ALA A 385 -5.87 -13.85 -1.13
N ASP A 386 -5.33 -14.09 0.08
CA ASP A 386 -6.08 -14.48 1.28
C ASP A 386 -6.94 -13.35 1.89
N HIS A 387 -7.00 -12.19 1.23
CA HIS A 387 -7.79 -11.02 1.63
C HIS A 387 -7.21 -10.26 2.84
N GLN A 388 -5.92 -10.45 3.13
CA GLN A 388 -5.21 -9.76 4.19
C GLN A 388 -4.11 -8.84 3.64
N LEU A 389 -3.96 -7.68 4.29
CA LEU A 389 -2.78 -6.85 4.22
C LEU A 389 -2.13 -6.87 5.59
N THR A 390 -0.86 -7.21 5.66
CA THR A 390 -0.09 -7.31 6.90
C THR A 390 1.07 -6.32 6.89
N ILE A 391 1.45 -5.86 8.08
CA ILE A 391 2.59 -4.96 8.27
C ILE A 391 3.54 -5.62 9.25
N TRP A 392 4.81 -5.62 8.91
CA TRP A 392 5.87 -6.33 9.62
C TRP A 392 6.98 -5.36 9.98
N ASP A 393 7.51 -5.47 11.19
CA ASP A 393 8.70 -4.76 11.64
C ASP A 393 9.77 -5.77 12.05
N LEU A 394 10.87 -5.78 11.31
CA LEU A 394 12.00 -6.68 11.52
C LEU A 394 12.90 -6.27 12.68
N SER A 395 12.70 -5.09 13.28
CA SER A 395 13.42 -4.67 14.49
C SER A 395 12.86 -5.34 15.76
N LEU A 396 11.63 -5.87 15.68
CA LEU A 396 10.98 -6.56 16.79
C LEU A 396 11.56 -7.96 16.96
N GLU A 397 12.25 -8.17 18.08
CA GLU A 397 12.72 -9.47 18.53
C GLU A 397 11.70 -10.14 19.45
N LYS A 398 11.73 -11.48 19.59
CA LYS A 398 10.93 -12.19 20.59
C LYS A 398 11.48 -11.86 21.98
N ASP A 399 10.81 -10.99 22.73
CA ASP A 399 11.01 -10.92 24.17
C ASP A 399 10.15 -11.99 24.87
N ALA A 400 10.82 -13.03 25.38
CA ALA A 400 10.15 -14.16 26.02
C ALA A 400 9.49 -13.78 27.37
N GLU A 401 9.96 -12.73 28.04
CA GLU A 401 9.41 -12.26 29.31
C GLU A 401 8.14 -11.43 29.08
N GLU A 402 8.17 -10.48 28.13
CA GLU A 402 6.97 -9.72 27.73
C GLU A 402 5.90 -10.63 27.13
N GLU A 403 6.28 -11.64 26.35
CA GLU A 403 5.33 -12.61 25.81
C GLU A 403 4.69 -13.45 26.92
N ALA A 404 5.45 -13.85 27.94
CA ALA A 404 4.91 -14.58 29.08
C ALA A 404 3.94 -13.70 29.90
N GLU A 405 4.24 -12.43 30.07
CA GLU A 405 3.36 -11.45 30.71
C GLU A 405 2.11 -11.15 29.87
N PHE A 406 2.24 -10.98 28.56
CA PHE A 406 1.14 -10.78 27.63
C PHE A 406 0.25 -12.02 27.56
N ARG A 407 0.82 -13.23 27.46
CA ARG A 407 0.09 -14.50 27.54
C ARG A 407 -0.58 -14.67 28.91
N ALA A 408 0.03 -14.21 30.00
CA ALA A 408 -0.59 -14.23 31.33
C ALA A 408 -1.80 -13.28 31.41
N LYS A 409 -1.72 -12.08 30.81
CA LYS A 409 -2.83 -11.11 30.73
C LYS A 409 -3.93 -11.54 29.75
N MET A 410 -3.57 -12.12 28.60
CA MET A 410 -4.51 -12.52 27.54
C MET A 410 -5.20 -13.87 27.80
N LYS A 411 -4.61 -14.76 28.62
CA LYS A 411 -5.29 -15.97 29.09
C LYS A 411 -6.60 -15.69 29.83
N GLU A 412 -6.81 -14.47 30.32
CA GLU A 412 -8.09 -14.04 30.90
C GLU A 412 -9.11 -13.50 29.88
N GLN A 413 -8.72 -13.16 28.63
CA GLN A 413 -9.63 -12.48 27.67
C GLN A 413 -9.85 -13.15 26.30
N ALA A 414 -8.94 -13.97 25.75
CA ALA A 414 -9.24 -14.80 24.58
C ALA A 414 -8.08 -15.77 24.25
N ASN A 415 -8.39 -16.93 23.66
CA ASN A 415 -7.42 -17.87 23.09
C ASN A 415 -6.62 -17.20 21.96
N ALA A 416 -5.50 -16.53 22.26
CA ALA A 416 -4.60 -15.99 21.23
C ALA A 416 -4.05 -17.15 20.35
N PRO A 417 -3.91 -16.97 19.02
CA PRO A 417 -3.28 -17.98 18.18
C PRO A 417 -1.86 -18.27 18.67
N GLU A 418 -1.49 -19.54 18.80
CA GLU A 418 -0.24 -19.95 19.46
C GLU A 418 1.05 -19.59 18.69
N ASP A 419 0.95 -19.15 17.43
CA ASP A 419 2.09 -19.00 16.51
C ASP A 419 2.01 -17.75 15.61
N LEU A 420 1.72 -16.57 16.20
CA LEU A 420 1.92 -15.30 15.49
C LEU A 420 3.40 -14.88 15.60
N PRO A 421 4.09 -14.61 14.48
CA PRO A 421 5.46 -14.09 14.55
C PRO A 421 5.46 -12.72 15.25
N PRO A 422 6.43 -12.43 16.13
CA PRO A 422 6.49 -11.16 16.87
C PRO A 422 6.70 -9.96 15.94
N GLN A 423 7.24 -10.18 14.74
CA GLN A 423 7.44 -9.14 13.74
C GLN A 423 6.12 -8.66 13.14
N LEU A 424 5.01 -9.42 13.29
CA LEU A 424 3.71 -9.04 12.75
C LEU A 424 3.11 -7.89 13.58
N LEU A 425 3.18 -6.68 13.04
CA LEU A 425 2.77 -5.44 13.70
C LEU A 425 1.28 -5.13 13.46
N PHE A 426 0.76 -5.43 12.27
CA PHE A 426 -0.62 -5.12 11.93
C PHE A 426 -1.23 -6.10 10.93
N VAL A 427 -2.54 -6.30 11.05
CA VAL A 427 -3.34 -7.06 10.09
C VAL A 427 -4.57 -6.22 9.70
N HIS A 428 -4.56 -5.74 8.46
CA HIS A 428 -5.71 -5.14 7.80
C HIS A 428 -6.49 -6.20 7.03
N GLN A 429 -7.81 -6.11 7.12
CA GLN A 429 -8.74 -6.97 6.38
C GLN A 429 -9.94 -6.14 5.95
N GLY A 430 -10.84 -6.73 5.15
CA GLY A 430 -12.09 -6.09 4.74
C GLY A 430 -12.13 -5.65 3.28
N GLN A 431 -11.04 -5.85 2.54
CA GLN A 431 -11.05 -5.89 1.08
C GLN A 431 -11.10 -7.33 0.60
N LYS A 432 -11.65 -7.55 -0.59
CA LYS A 432 -11.69 -8.86 -1.24
C LYS A 432 -10.73 -8.90 -2.41
N ASP A 433 -9.87 -9.90 -2.43
CA ASP A 433 -8.92 -10.16 -3.51
C ASP A 433 -7.99 -8.95 -3.76
N LEU A 434 -7.10 -8.68 -2.79
CA LEU A 434 -6.13 -7.58 -2.87
C LEU A 434 -5.15 -7.80 -4.02
N LYS A 435 -4.95 -6.77 -4.83
CA LYS A 435 -4.06 -6.83 -6.01
C LYS A 435 -2.73 -6.15 -5.78
N GLU A 436 -2.76 -4.94 -5.21
CA GLU A 436 -1.56 -4.14 -5.01
C GLU A 436 -1.71 -3.24 -3.78
N LEU A 437 -0.59 -2.93 -3.13
CA LEU A 437 -0.48 -1.94 -2.06
C LEU A 437 0.68 -1.00 -2.37
N HIS A 438 0.62 0.23 -1.86
CA HIS A 438 1.71 1.20 -1.87
C HIS A 438 1.77 1.97 -0.56
N TRP A 439 2.97 2.19 -0.03
CA TRP A 439 3.16 3.20 1.02
C TRP A 439 3.11 4.60 0.40
N HIS A 440 2.55 5.56 1.14
CA HIS A 440 2.60 6.94 0.69
C HIS A 440 4.02 7.50 0.89
N PRO A 441 4.72 7.90 -0.18
CA PRO A 441 6.13 8.33 -0.09
C PRO A 441 6.33 9.66 0.66
N GLN A 442 5.27 10.44 0.86
CA GLN A 442 5.32 11.73 1.56
C GLN A 442 4.47 11.79 2.85
N ILE A 443 3.74 10.74 3.21
CA ILE A 443 2.88 10.71 4.41
C ILE A 443 3.24 9.45 5.19
N PRO A 444 4.07 9.56 6.24
CA PRO A 444 4.44 8.43 7.08
C PRO A 444 3.22 7.70 7.66
N GLY A 445 3.26 6.37 7.64
CA GLY A 445 2.19 5.51 8.16
C GLY A 445 0.97 5.36 7.25
N MET A 446 0.89 6.07 6.11
CA MET A 446 -0.20 5.91 5.15
C MET A 446 0.10 4.81 4.14
N ILE A 447 -0.86 3.90 4.01
CA ILE A 447 -0.87 2.85 2.99
C ILE A 447 -2.15 3.01 2.17
N VAL A 448 -2.01 2.81 0.87
CA VAL A 448 -3.13 2.65 -0.06
C VAL A 448 -3.10 1.22 -0.58
N SER A 449 -4.26 0.59 -0.72
CA SER A 449 -4.39 -0.75 -1.31
C SER A 449 -5.52 -0.79 -2.29
N THR A 450 -5.38 -1.59 -3.35
CA THR A 450 -6.42 -1.86 -4.34
C THR A 450 -6.80 -3.34 -4.33
N ALA A 451 -8.06 -3.61 -4.60
CA ALA A 451 -8.68 -4.92 -4.53
C ALA A 451 -9.86 -5.01 -5.51
N ALA A 452 -10.48 -6.19 -5.61
CA ALA A 452 -11.64 -6.38 -6.49
C ALA A 452 -12.84 -5.50 -6.10
N ASP A 453 -12.95 -5.09 -4.83
CA ASP A 453 -14.00 -4.22 -4.30
C ASP A 453 -13.61 -2.73 -4.20
N GLY A 454 -12.44 -2.35 -4.72
CA GLY A 454 -11.98 -0.96 -4.81
C GLY A 454 -10.73 -0.68 -3.98
N PHE A 455 -10.59 0.57 -3.56
CA PHE A 455 -9.41 1.07 -2.85
C PHE A 455 -9.69 1.28 -1.38
N ASN A 456 -8.69 1.06 -0.54
CA ASN A 456 -8.64 1.53 0.84
C ASN A 456 -7.46 2.47 1.02
N VAL A 457 -7.68 3.56 1.76
CA VAL A 457 -6.61 4.37 2.38
C VAL A 457 -6.67 4.09 3.87
N LEU A 458 -5.55 3.65 4.42
CA LEU A 458 -5.45 3.26 5.83
C LEU A 458 -4.21 3.83 6.48
N MET A 459 -4.34 4.18 7.75
CA MET A 459 -3.27 4.60 8.64
C MET A 459 -3.45 3.87 9.97
N PRO A 460 -2.66 2.81 10.23
CA PRO A 460 -2.73 2.06 11.48
C PRO A 460 -2.35 2.96 12.66
N SER A 461 -3.03 2.81 13.80
CA SER A 461 -2.77 3.66 14.97
C SER A 461 -1.46 3.32 15.70
N ASN A 462 -0.93 2.12 15.49
CA ASN A 462 0.27 1.60 16.13
C ASN A 462 1.55 1.75 15.28
N ILE A 463 1.47 2.41 14.13
CA ILE A 463 2.65 2.80 13.35
C ILE A 463 2.96 4.24 13.70
N ASP A 464 4.16 4.46 14.23
CA ASP A 464 4.58 5.80 14.60
C ASP A 464 4.70 6.66 13.34
N THR A 465 4.00 7.78 13.32
CA THR A 465 4.07 8.77 12.25
C THR A 465 5.19 9.77 12.49
N THR A 466 5.88 9.69 13.63
CA THR A 466 7.00 10.56 13.96
C THR A 466 8.30 9.94 13.46
N ILE A 467 8.95 10.63 12.51
CA ILE A 467 10.29 10.25 12.05
C ILE A 467 11.24 10.32 13.25
N ALA A 468 11.95 9.22 13.52
CA ALA A 468 13.07 9.21 14.45
C ALA A 468 14.16 10.18 13.95
N GLY A 469 14.14 11.43 14.43
CA GLY A 469 15.03 12.49 13.98
C GLY A 469 14.57 13.92 14.27
N ALA A 470 13.31 14.13 14.68
CA ALA A 470 12.91 15.38 15.34
C ALA A 470 13.37 15.34 16.81
N ASP A 471 14.66 15.60 17.02
CA ASP A 471 15.31 15.51 18.32
C ASP A 471 14.58 16.27 19.43
N LYS A 472 14.34 15.54 20.53
CA LYS A 472 14.22 16.10 21.88
C LYS A 472 15.42 17.02 22.11
N PRO A 473 15.25 18.25 22.65
CA PRO A 473 16.40 19.06 23.00
C PRO A 473 17.28 18.31 24.00
N SER A 474 18.53 18.04 23.61
CA SER A 474 19.53 17.43 24.46
C SER A 474 19.69 18.31 25.71
N LEU A 475 19.32 17.79 26.88
CA LEU A 475 19.73 18.37 28.15
C LEU A 475 21.26 18.32 28.20
N ALA A 476 21.89 19.48 28.14
CA ALA A 476 23.32 19.62 28.37
C ALA A 476 23.66 19.08 29.77
N PRO A 477 24.78 18.36 29.95
CA PRO A 477 25.24 18.00 31.28
C PRO A 477 25.69 19.27 32.00
N LEU A 478 25.08 19.54 33.15
CA LEU A 478 25.59 20.50 34.12
C LEU A 478 26.98 20.05 34.56
N GLY A 479 27.98 20.87 34.25
CA GLY A 479 29.37 20.77 34.71
C GLY A 479 29.96 22.17 34.82
#